data_AF-A0A336MGF5-F1
#
_entry.id   AF-A0A336MGF5-F1
#
_cell.length_a   1.000
_cell.length_b   1.000
_cell.length_c   1.000
_cell.angle_alpha   90.00
_cell.angle_beta   90.00
_cell.angle_gamma   90.00
#
_symmetry.space_group_name_H-M   'P 1'
#
loop_
_entity.id
_entity.type
_entity.pdbx_description
1 polymer ?
#
loop_
_entity_poly.entity_id
_entity_poly.type
_entity_poly.pdbx_seq_one_letter_code
_entity_poly.pdbx_strand_id
1 'polypeptide(L)'
;MRYFNTNYIISILFISLLTLPHCYAVIEDVLDVLRLSKEIVSSIAGTWNLVEQTPLTNDIDLPFLKRKEKKILLKITEVQRRIDLTENQMKNTASWTIESIKEHMKDNTKLDLAIHELMDLMNRISAQSKMLRHYTEHRDELEQVTLETTATWIVSPNIGAVQGILNRIHLLVSGSSDLKYFGKNSLLEMLVEQLEEAKNSICSTKQSPQQMMYQLYNVLSLTELKGYAMMQFSWMLLKTYGKGNFSKEAEIMKNQFNERTNKTQELLKRVMERADRSVWRCDPNHHVAGETYEEITRLLQGYIENEVDLNADGTCMENCAAYQYTESHGCFKGEKKFCSRQEKCNGKLL
;
A
#
# COMPACT_ATOMS: atom_id res chain seq x y z
N MET A 1 0.31 -25.37 67.92
CA MET A 1 0.41 -26.24 66.73
C MET A 1 0.05 -25.42 65.50
N ARG A 2 0.78 -25.64 64.41
CA ARG A 2 0.88 -24.84 63.20
C ARG A 2 -0.47 -24.38 62.63
N TYR A 3 -0.61 -23.07 62.40
CA TYR A 3 -1.53 -22.52 61.40
C TYR A 3 -0.75 -22.41 60.07
N PHE A 4 -1.16 -23.19 59.08
CA PHE A 4 -0.78 -23.05 57.68
C PHE A 4 -2.08 -23.24 56.87
N ASN A 5 -2.53 -22.17 56.22
CA ASN A 5 -3.65 -22.07 55.29
C ASN A 5 -3.47 -20.67 54.64
N THR A 6 -3.51 -20.42 53.33
CA THR A 6 -4.05 -21.20 52.21
C THR A 6 -3.37 -20.74 50.91
N ASN A 7 -3.18 -21.70 50.00
CA ASN A 7 -2.70 -21.62 48.61
C ASN A 7 -3.43 -20.55 47.77
N TYR A 8 -2.72 -19.81 46.90
CA TYR A 8 -2.54 -20.13 45.47
C TYR A 8 -3.85 -20.56 44.78
N ILE A 9 -4.40 -19.66 43.96
CA ILE A 9 -4.86 -19.84 42.56
C ILE A 9 -5.49 -18.48 42.19
N ILE A 10 -4.67 -17.53 41.73
CA ILE A 10 -5.14 -16.49 40.82
C ILE A 10 -4.65 -16.95 39.46
N SER A 11 -5.59 -17.53 38.73
CA SER A 11 -5.41 -18.03 37.38
C SER A 11 -4.79 -16.95 36.50
N ILE A 12 -3.65 -17.34 35.93
CA ILE A 12 -3.06 -16.79 34.72
C ILE A 12 -4.15 -16.82 33.65
N LEU A 13 -4.88 -15.71 33.50
CA LEU A 13 -5.65 -15.46 32.30
C LEU A 13 -4.64 -15.01 31.27
N PHE A 14 -4.16 -16.01 30.52
CA PHE A 14 -3.51 -15.88 29.23
C PHE A 14 -4.36 -14.91 28.39
N ILE A 15 -4.05 -13.61 28.47
CA ILE A 15 -4.23 -12.72 27.33
C ILE A 15 -3.14 -13.17 26.38
N SER A 16 -3.43 -14.24 25.64
CA SER A 16 -2.75 -14.52 24.39
C SER A 16 -2.77 -13.20 23.63
N LEU A 17 -1.58 -12.62 23.48
CA LEU A 17 -1.26 -11.73 22.39
C LEU A 17 -1.68 -12.45 21.10
N LEU A 18 -2.95 -12.32 20.73
CA LEU A 18 -3.31 -12.20 19.34
C LEU A 18 -2.83 -10.80 18.97
N THR A 19 -1.53 -10.71 18.69
CA THR A 19 -1.04 -9.68 17.77
C THR A 19 -1.88 -9.82 16.52
N LEU A 20 -2.93 -9.01 16.40
CA LEU A 20 -3.66 -8.81 15.17
C LEU A 20 -2.60 -8.47 14.11
N PRO A 21 -2.38 -9.33 13.10
CA PRO A 21 -1.31 -9.12 12.14
C PRO A 21 -1.79 -8.13 11.07
N HIS A 22 -2.22 -6.93 11.45
CA HIS A 22 -2.85 -6.01 10.50
C HIS A 22 -2.59 -4.54 10.87
N CYS A 23 -1.32 -4.10 10.77
CA CYS A 23 -1.00 -2.69 10.50
C CYS A 23 0.43 -2.43 9.98
N TYR A 24 1.16 -3.46 9.52
CA TYR A 24 2.56 -3.30 9.05
C TYR A 24 2.71 -3.20 7.52
N ALA A 25 1.73 -3.70 6.75
CA ALA A 25 1.87 -3.84 5.30
C ALA A 25 2.12 -2.50 4.55
N VAL A 26 1.45 -1.41 4.94
CA VAL A 26 1.56 -0.13 4.19
C VAL A 26 2.89 0.60 4.43
N ILE A 27 3.49 0.46 5.60
CA ILE A 27 4.81 1.05 5.91
C ILE A 27 5.92 0.23 5.22
N GLU A 28 5.72 -1.07 5.09
CA GLU A 28 6.65 -1.98 4.40
C GLU A 28 6.74 -1.65 2.89
N ASP A 29 5.60 -1.43 2.22
CA ASP A 29 5.54 -1.11 0.78
C ASP A 29 6.32 0.17 0.39
N VAL A 30 6.29 1.23 1.21
CA VAL A 30 7.03 2.49 0.94
C VAL A 30 8.52 2.30 1.14
N LEU A 31 8.91 1.57 2.19
CA LEU A 31 10.31 1.20 2.40
C LEU A 31 10.83 0.40 1.20
N ASP A 32 9.99 -0.42 0.59
CA ASP A 32 10.36 -1.24 -0.56
C ASP A 32 10.54 -0.41 -1.83
N VAL A 33 9.68 0.58 -2.11
CA VAL A 33 9.88 1.49 -3.27
C VAL A 33 11.13 2.36 -3.10
N LEU A 34 11.41 2.87 -1.89
CA LEU A 34 12.61 3.66 -1.61
C LEU A 34 13.89 2.81 -1.69
N ARG A 35 13.87 1.59 -1.12
CA ARG A 35 14.97 0.62 -1.23
C ARG A 35 15.24 0.27 -2.68
N LEU A 36 14.18 -0.07 -3.43
CA LEU A 36 14.25 -0.35 -4.86
C LEU A 36 14.85 0.83 -5.63
N SER A 37 14.41 2.05 -5.34
CA SER A 37 14.93 3.27 -5.98
C SER A 37 16.44 3.41 -5.74
N LYS A 38 16.90 3.21 -4.50
CA LYS A 38 18.32 3.25 -4.16
C LYS A 38 19.12 2.16 -4.88
N GLU A 39 18.62 0.93 -4.91
CA GLU A 39 19.25 -0.20 -5.62
C GLU A 39 19.36 0.08 -7.12
N ILE A 40 18.30 0.58 -7.75
CA ILE A 40 18.26 0.88 -9.18
C ILE A 40 19.19 2.04 -9.53
N VAL A 41 19.19 3.12 -8.75
CA VAL A 41 20.12 4.24 -8.95
C VAL A 41 21.57 3.78 -8.82
N SER A 42 21.88 2.91 -7.84
CA SER A 42 23.22 2.31 -7.68
C SER A 42 23.59 1.41 -8.86
N SER A 43 22.66 0.57 -9.31
CA SER A 43 22.79 -0.30 -10.48
C SER A 43 23.09 0.49 -11.77
N ILE A 44 22.36 1.61 -11.98
CA ILE A 44 22.58 2.53 -13.11
C ILE A 44 23.95 3.20 -13.02
N ALA A 45 24.33 3.70 -11.84
CA ALA A 45 25.64 4.32 -11.63
C ALA A 45 26.79 3.33 -11.93
N GLY A 46 26.67 2.08 -11.46
CA GLY A 46 27.63 1.03 -11.78
C GLY A 46 27.71 0.71 -13.28
N THR A 47 26.61 0.88 -14.01
CA THR A 47 26.56 0.67 -15.47
C THR A 47 27.25 1.81 -16.22
N TRP A 48 27.11 3.06 -15.77
CA TRP A 48 27.82 4.21 -16.36
C TRP A 48 29.34 4.03 -16.34
N ASN A 49 29.89 3.48 -15.24
CA ASN A 49 31.32 3.16 -15.15
C ASN A 49 31.81 2.22 -16.27
N LEU A 50 30.94 1.37 -16.82
CA LEU A 50 31.27 0.48 -17.95
C LEU A 50 31.34 1.25 -19.28
N VAL A 51 30.55 2.31 -19.42
CA VAL A 51 30.43 3.10 -20.66
C VAL A 51 31.48 4.20 -20.76
N GLU A 52 31.89 4.79 -19.63
CA GLU A 52 32.94 5.83 -19.59
C GLU A 52 34.32 5.36 -20.07
N GLN A 53 34.59 4.05 -20.02
CA GLN A 53 35.82 3.43 -20.52
C GLN A 53 35.86 3.28 -22.05
N THR A 54 35.10 4.10 -22.80
CA THR A 54 35.00 4.00 -24.27
C THR A 54 35.52 5.29 -24.90
N PRO A 55 36.66 5.28 -25.60
CA PRO A 55 37.10 6.45 -26.34
C PRO A 55 36.09 6.76 -27.46
N LEU A 56 35.77 8.05 -27.67
CA LEU A 56 34.85 8.56 -28.71
C LEU A 56 35.43 8.48 -30.15
N THR A 57 36.40 7.61 -30.39
CA THR A 57 37.10 7.52 -31.67
C THR A 57 36.28 6.78 -32.72
N ASN A 58 36.36 7.21 -33.98
CA ASN A 58 35.63 6.58 -35.09
C ASN A 58 36.12 5.15 -35.45
N ASP A 59 37.28 4.72 -34.92
CA ASP A 59 37.86 3.39 -35.12
C ASP A 59 37.71 2.50 -33.87
N ILE A 60 36.48 2.25 -33.43
CA ILE A 60 36.22 1.26 -32.37
C ILE A 60 35.94 -0.10 -33.00
N ASP A 61 36.68 -1.10 -32.54
CA ASP A 61 36.54 -2.50 -32.93
C ASP A 61 35.09 -2.99 -32.67
N LEU A 62 34.37 -3.30 -33.75
CA LEU A 62 32.97 -3.79 -33.79
C LEU A 62 32.63 -4.87 -32.73
N PRO A 63 33.50 -5.86 -32.43
CA PRO A 63 33.24 -6.88 -31.42
C PRO A 63 33.17 -6.31 -29.98
N PHE A 64 33.92 -5.25 -29.68
CA PHE A 64 33.94 -4.63 -28.35
C PHE A 64 32.67 -3.83 -28.08
N LEU A 65 32.18 -3.10 -29.10
CA LEU A 65 30.91 -2.39 -29.09
C LEU A 65 29.74 -3.34 -28.79
N LYS A 66 29.65 -4.45 -29.54
CA LYS A 66 28.59 -5.46 -29.36
C LYS A 66 28.60 -6.08 -27.95
N ARG A 67 29.77 -6.30 -27.36
CA ARG A 67 29.88 -6.82 -25.98
C ARG A 67 29.39 -5.82 -24.94
N LYS A 68 29.73 -4.54 -25.08
CA LYS A 68 29.29 -3.47 -24.17
C LYS A 68 27.79 -3.22 -24.28
N GLU A 69 27.29 -3.09 -25.51
CA GLU A 69 25.86 -2.99 -25.81
C GLU A 69 25.08 -4.14 -25.16
N LYS A 70 25.52 -5.39 -25.36
CA LYS A 70 24.89 -6.56 -24.73
C LYS A 70 24.78 -6.44 -23.21
N LYS A 71 25.83 -5.95 -22.54
CA LYS A 71 25.81 -5.73 -21.08
C LYS A 71 24.79 -4.66 -20.67
N ILE A 72 24.72 -3.55 -21.42
CA ILE A 72 23.74 -2.47 -21.16
C ILE A 72 22.32 -3.00 -21.34
N LEU A 73 22.05 -3.69 -22.46
CA LEU A 73 20.72 -4.25 -22.76
C LEU A 73 20.28 -5.28 -21.71
N LEU A 74 21.16 -6.17 -21.26
CA LEU A 74 20.87 -7.09 -20.16
C LEU A 74 20.51 -6.33 -18.86
N LYS A 75 21.19 -5.22 -18.60
CA LYS A 75 20.94 -4.40 -17.41
C LYS A 75 19.64 -3.62 -17.48
N ILE A 76 19.25 -3.17 -18.68
CA ILE A 76 17.93 -2.59 -18.95
C ILE A 76 16.85 -3.62 -18.60
N THR A 77 16.93 -4.83 -19.14
CA THR A 77 15.93 -5.89 -18.89
C THR A 77 15.87 -6.26 -17.40
N GLU A 78 17.02 -6.36 -16.72
CA GLU A 78 17.07 -6.65 -15.27
C GLU A 78 16.37 -5.55 -14.44
N VAL A 79 16.74 -4.28 -14.68
CA VAL A 79 16.17 -3.14 -13.94
C VAL A 79 14.67 -3.00 -14.22
N GLN A 80 14.26 -3.09 -15.48
CA GLN A 80 12.84 -2.98 -15.84
C GLN A 80 12.01 -4.12 -15.24
N ARG A 81 12.50 -5.37 -15.25
CA ARG A 81 11.80 -6.48 -14.57
C ARG A 81 11.61 -6.22 -13.09
N ARG A 82 12.64 -5.71 -12.40
CA ARG A 82 12.53 -5.40 -10.96
C ARG A 82 11.47 -4.33 -10.71
N ILE A 83 11.45 -3.27 -11.51
CA ILE A 83 10.41 -2.23 -11.39
C ILE A 83 9.01 -2.80 -11.68
N ASP A 84 8.86 -3.58 -12.75
CA ASP A 84 7.58 -4.18 -13.15
C ASP A 84 7.05 -5.15 -12.08
N LEU A 85 7.93 -5.90 -11.40
CA LEU A 85 7.55 -6.80 -10.31
C LEU A 85 6.97 -6.00 -9.14
N THR A 86 7.64 -4.93 -8.70
CA THR A 86 7.15 -4.08 -7.62
C THR A 86 5.85 -3.37 -8.02
N GLU A 87 5.75 -2.87 -9.25
CA GLU A 87 4.49 -2.28 -9.72
C GLU A 87 3.34 -3.29 -9.72
N ASN A 88 3.57 -4.53 -10.14
CA ASN A 88 2.54 -5.57 -10.15
C ASN A 88 2.09 -5.95 -8.74
N GLN A 89 2.99 -5.98 -7.76
CA GLN A 89 2.63 -6.20 -6.35
C GLN A 89 1.68 -5.11 -5.84
N MET A 90 1.85 -3.88 -6.33
CA MET A 90 1.07 -2.72 -5.88
C MET A 90 -0.18 -2.46 -6.72
N LYS A 91 -0.33 -3.13 -7.87
CA LYS A 91 -1.38 -2.85 -8.86
C LYS A 91 -2.79 -2.93 -8.28
N ASN A 92 -3.08 -4.00 -7.53
CA ASN A 92 -4.41 -4.17 -6.93
C ASN A 92 -4.68 -3.05 -5.95
N THR A 93 -3.76 -2.83 -5.02
CA THR A 93 -3.84 -1.78 -4.00
C THR A 93 -4.05 -0.41 -4.63
N ALA A 94 -3.26 -0.05 -5.65
CA ALA A 94 -3.36 1.22 -6.36
C ALA A 94 -4.69 1.40 -7.12
N SER A 95 -5.22 0.33 -7.74
CA SER A 95 -6.53 0.39 -8.41
C SER A 95 -7.64 0.69 -7.40
N TRP A 96 -7.63 -0.01 -6.27
CA TRP A 96 -8.57 0.23 -5.16
C TRP A 96 -8.46 1.66 -4.62
N THR A 97 -7.25 2.20 -4.48
CA THR A 97 -7.04 3.59 -4.06
C THR A 97 -7.68 4.57 -5.03
N ILE A 98 -7.44 4.41 -6.33
CA ILE A 98 -7.96 5.32 -7.36
C ILE A 98 -9.48 5.25 -7.43
N GLU A 99 -10.06 4.04 -7.37
CA GLU A 99 -11.50 3.84 -7.35
C GLU A 99 -12.13 4.50 -6.11
N SER A 100 -11.51 4.30 -4.94
CA SER A 100 -11.92 4.93 -3.68
C SER A 100 -11.89 6.46 -3.78
N ILE A 101 -10.80 7.04 -4.30
CA ILE A 101 -10.65 8.47 -4.52
C ILE A 101 -11.76 8.98 -5.47
N LYS A 102 -12.00 8.30 -6.60
CA LYS A 102 -13.04 8.69 -7.57
C LYS A 102 -14.44 8.64 -6.99
N GLU A 103 -14.76 7.62 -6.21
CA GLU A 103 -16.08 7.46 -5.59
C GLU A 103 -16.38 8.61 -4.61
N HIS A 104 -15.38 9.02 -3.82
CA HIS A 104 -15.55 10.07 -2.80
C HIS A 104 -15.54 11.48 -3.38
N MET A 105 -14.89 11.65 -4.53
CA MET A 105 -14.63 12.97 -5.12
C MET A 105 -15.48 13.22 -6.36
N LYS A 106 -16.59 12.48 -6.49
CA LYS A 106 -17.52 12.56 -7.63
C LYS A 106 -18.01 13.99 -7.91
N ASP A 107 -18.08 14.83 -6.88
CA ASP A 107 -18.55 16.21 -6.97
C ASP A 107 -17.41 17.25 -7.18
N ASN A 108 -16.14 16.82 -7.12
CA ASN A 108 -14.98 17.69 -7.35
C ASN A 108 -14.42 17.51 -8.77
N THR A 109 -15.04 18.17 -9.74
CA THR A 109 -14.64 18.12 -11.16
C THR A 109 -13.16 18.47 -11.38
N LYS A 110 -12.61 19.40 -10.60
CA LYS A 110 -11.21 19.83 -10.76
C LYS A 110 -10.24 18.72 -10.35
N LEU A 111 -10.51 18.05 -9.23
CA LEU A 111 -9.71 16.94 -8.74
C LEU A 111 -9.84 15.72 -9.64
N ASP A 112 -11.05 15.42 -10.13
CA ASP A 112 -11.27 14.33 -11.07
C ASP A 112 -10.49 14.53 -12.38
N LEU A 113 -10.51 15.74 -12.95
CA LEU A 113 -9.70 16.09 -14.13
C LEU A 113 -8.20 15.93 -13.87
N ALA A 114 -7.73 16.37 -12.71
CA ALA A 114 -6.32 16.26 -12.32
C ALA A 114 -5.89 14.79 -12.17
N ILE A 115 -6.74 13.93 -11.58
CA ILE A 115 -6.46 12.49 -11.47
C ILE A 115 -6.45 11.82 -12.85
N HIS A 116 -7.40 12.14 -13.72
CA HIS A 116 -7.43 11.62 -15.08
C HIS A 116 -6.18 12.02 -15.88
N GLU A 117 -5.76 13.28 -15.79
CA GLU A 117 -4.52 13.75 -16.43
C GLU A 117 -3.30 13.03 -15.86
N LEU A 118 -3.23 12.85 -14.54
CA LEU A 118 -2.14 12.11 -13.90
C LEU A 118 -2.07 10.65 -14.41
N MET A 119 -3.21 9.97 -14.47
CA MET A 119 -3.31 8.60 -14.98
C MET A 119 -2.84 8.49 -16.43
N ASP A 120 -3.25 9.41 -17.30
CA ASP A 120 -2.79 9.44 -18.71
C ASP A 120 -1.27 9.60 -18.80
N LEU A 121 -0.69 10.55 -18.05
CA LEU A 121 0.75 10.79 -18.05
C LEU A 121 1.54 9.57 -17.54
N MET A 122 1.10 8.92 -16.46
CA MET A 122 1.73 7.70 -15.93
C MET A 122 1.62 6.53 -16.93
N ASN A 123 0.48 6.40 -17.61
CA ASN A 123 0.28 5.38 -18.65
C ASN A 123 1.21 5.58 -19.83
N ARG A 124 1.46 6.83 -20.27
CA ARG A 124 2.43 7.14 -21.32
C ARG A 124 3.84 6.70 -20.93
N ILE A 125 4.31 7.02 -19.71
CA ILE A 125 5.62 6.54 -19.21
C ILE A 125 5.69 5.02 -19.22
N SER A 126 4.64 4.34 -18.74
CA SER A 126 4.59 2.89 -18.72
C SER A 126 4.59 2.27 -20.12
N ALA A 127 3.91 2.89 -21.10
CA ALA A 127 3.92 2.44 -22.49
C ALA A 127 5.32 2.56 -23.11
N GLN A 128 6.01 3.69 -22.89
CA GLN A 128 7.38 3.89 -23.37
C GLN A 128 8.37 2.92 -22.72
N SER A 129 8.21 2.63 -21.42
CA SER A 129 9.04 1.64 -20.71
C SER A 129 8.84 0.23 -21.28
N LYS A 130 7.59 -0.18 -21.52
CA LYS A 130 7.26 -1.47 -22.14
C LYS A 130 7.83 -1.58 -23.55
N MET A 131 7.75 -0.51 -24.34
CA MET A 131 8.33 -0.46 -25.69
C MET A 131 9.85 -0.64 -25.65
N LEU A 132 10.56 0.12 -24.80
CA LEU A 132 12.00 -0.02 -24.62
C LEU A 132 12.36 -1.45 -24.21
N ARG A 133 11.64 -2.01 -23.23
CA ARG A 133 11.85 -3.38 -22.77
C ARG A 133 11.70 -4.39 -23.89
N HIS A 134 10.58 -4.31 -24.62
CA HIS A 134 10.28 -5.21 -25.72
C HIS A 134 11.39 -5.22 -26.78
N TYR A 135 11.90 -4.04 -27.14
CA TYR A 135 13.01 -3.94 -28.08
C TYR A 135 14.33 -4.46 -27.51
N THR A 136 14.60 -4.25 -26.22
CA THR A 136 15.81 -4.84 -25.60
C THR A 136 15.76 -6.37 -25.52
N GLU A 137 14.58 -6.96 -25.34
CA GLU A 137 14.38 -8.42 -25.26
C GLU A 137 14.56 -9.09 -26.64
N HIS A 138 14.19 -8.42 -27.73
CA HIS A 138 14.29 -8.93 -29.11
C HIS A 138 15.47 -8.34 -29.88
N ARG A 139 16.50 -7.86 -29.18
CA ARG A 139 17.61 -7.12 -29.81
C ARG A 139 18.35 -7.88 -30.92
N ASP A 140 18.38 -9.21 -30.85
CA ASP A 140 19.11 -10.04 -31.82
C ASP A 140 18.31 -10.18 -33.14
N GLU A 141 17.04 -9.74 -33.15
CA GLU A 141 16.12 -9.71 -34.29
C GLU A 141 15.89 -8.29 -34.84
N LEU A 142 16.37 -7.26 -34.13
CA LEU A 142 16.12 -5.85 -34.45
C LEU A 142 17.34 -5.18 -35.03
N GLU A 143 17.10 -4.28 -35.98
CA GLU A 143 18.14 -3.40 -36.51
C GLU A 143 18.62 -2.39 -35.45
N GLN A 144 19.92 -2.09 -35.43
CA GLN A 144 20.52 -1.10 -34.52
C GLN A 144 19.81 0.26 -34.60
N VAL A 145 19.37 0.66 -35.80
CA VAL A 145 18.64 1.93 -36.02
C VAL A 145 17.35 2.01 -35.20
N THR A 146 16.68 0.88 -34.94
CA THR A 146 15.46 0.84 -34.14
C THR A 146 15.75 1.18 -32.68
N LEU A 147 16.81 0.60 -32.11
CA LEU A 147 17.26 0.90 -30.74
C LEU A 147 17.76 2.33 -30.61
N GLU A 148 18.53 2.80 -31.59
CA GLU A 148 19.04 4.19 -31.63
C GLU A 148 17.90 5.22 -31.71
N THR A 149 16.93 4.99 -32.60
CA THR A 149 15.76 5.88 -32.78
C THR A 149 14.91 5.92 -31.51
N THR A 150 14.70 4.76 -30.88
CA THR A 150 13.97 4.64 -29.62
C THR A 150 14.67 5.40 -28.50
N ALA A 151 15.98 5.20 -28.34
CA ALA A 151 16.78 5.89 -27.34
C ALA A 151 16.77 7.41 -27.55
N THR A 152 16.90 7.86 -28.80
CA THR A 152 16.85 9.28 -29.19
C THR A 152 15.50 9.89 -28.84
N TRP A 153 14.40 9.18 -29.12
CA TRP A 153 13.06 9.67 -28.84
C TRP A 153 12.78 9.79 -27.34
N ILE A 154 13.23 8.81 -26.53
CA ILE A 154 13.09 8.83 -25.07
C ILE A 154 13.73 10.08 -24.44
N VAL A 155 14.92 10.48 -24.91
CA VAL A 155 15.69 11.60 -24.35
C VAL A 155 15.51 12.91 -25.11
N SER A 156 14.58 12.95 -26.07
CA SER A 156 14.38 14.12 -26.90
C SER A 156 13.86 15.31 -26.08
N PRO A 157 14.32 16.55 -26.35
CA PRO A 157 13.95 17.73 -25.57
C PRO A 157 12.57 18.27 -26.00
N ASN A 158 11.52 17.46 -25.86
CA ASN A 158 10.15 17.88 -26.15
C ASN A 158 9.18 17.46 -25.04
N ILE A 159 7.97 18.04 -25.09
CA ILE A 159 6.94 17.88 -24.06
C ILE A 159 6.37 16.45 -24.04
N GLY A 160 6.41 15.73 -25.17
CA GLY A 160 5.92 14.36 -25.30
C GLY A 160 6.94 13.26 -24.94
N ALA A 161 8.21 13.63 -24.78
CA ALA A 161 9.26 12.73 -24.34
C ALA A 161 9.19 12.48 -22.83
N VAL A 162 9.93 11.49 -22.34
CA VAL A 162 9.91 11.06 -20.93
C VAL A 162 10.11 12.25 -19.98
N GLN A 163 11.12 13.09 -20.22
CA GLN A 163 11.39 14.25 -19.36
C GLN A 163 10.22 15.23 -19.33
N GLY A 164 9.61 15.53 -20.48
CA GLY A 164 8.46 16.43 -20.59
C GLY A 164 7.26 15.92 -19.81
N ILE A 165 6.97 14.62 -19.93
CA ILE A 165 5.89 13.95 -19.21
C ILE A 165 6.15 13.96 -17.69
N LEU A 166 7.35 13.61 -17.23
CA LEU A 166 7.70 13.65 -15.80
C LEU A 166 7.60 15.06 -15.21
N ASN A 167 8.05 16.08 -15.95
CA ASN A 167 7.92 17.47 -15.53
C ASN A 167 6.44 17.87 -15.40
N ARG A 168 5.58 17.41 -16.31
CA ARG A 168 4.13 17.66 -16.23
C ARG A 168 3.50 16.96 -15.02
N ILE A 169 3.86 15.70 -14.75
CA ILE A 169 3.45 14.97 -13.55
C ILE A 169 3.84 15.76 -12.30
N HIS A 170 5.10 16.21 -12.22
CA HIS A 170 5.58 16.95 -11.06
C HIS A 170 4.82 18.26 -10.83
N LEU A 171 4.56 19.03 -11.89
CA LEU A 171 3.78 20.27 -11.82
C LEU A 171 2.33 20.02 -11.38
N LEU A 172 1.71 18.95 -11.87
CA LEU A 172 0.34 18.57 -11.51
C LEU A 172 0.25 18.14 -10.03
N VAL A 173 1.21 17.32 -9.59
CA VAL A 173 1.26 16.74 -8.24
C VAL A 173 1.67 17.76 -7.18
N SER A 174 2.68 18.58 -7.49
CA SER A 174 3.33 19.47 -6.51
C SER A 174 2.93 20.94 -6.65
N GLY A 175 2.23 21.29 -7.73
CA GLY A 175 1.89 22.67 -8.07
C GLY A 175 3.07 23.42 -8.70
N SER A 176 2.76 24.57 -9.30
CA SER A 176 3.77 25.46 -9.89
C SER A 176 4.34 26.41 -8.83
N SER A 177 5.67 26.40 -8.68
CA SER A 177 6.40 27.41 -7.88
C SER A 177 6.40 28.79 -8.52
N ASP A 178 6.24 28.86 -9.84
CA ASP A 178 6.44 30.07 -10.64
C ASP A 178 5.13 30.84 -10.81
N LEU A 179 3.99 30.13 -10.77
CA LEU A 179 2.65 30.68 -10.93
C LEU A 179 1.86 30.69 -9.61
N LYS A 180 2.52 31.03 -8.50
CA LYS A 180 1.91 31.08 -7.15
C LYS A 180 0.64 31.93 -7.06
N TYR A 181 0.46 32.91 -7.96
CA TYR A 181 -0.68 33.82 -8.01
C TYR A 181 -1.93 33.24 -8.68
N PHE A 182 -1.81 32.14 -9.45
CA PHE A 182 -2.92 31.55 -10.22
C PHE A 182 -3.59 30.36 -9.52
N GLY A 183 -3.25 30.12 -8.24
CA GLY A 183 -3.87 29.10 -7.39
C GLY A 183 -2.86 28.12 -6.80
N LYS A 184 -2.97 27.90 -5.49
CA LYS A 184 -2.11 27.01 -4.69
C LYS A 184 -2.74 25.63 -4.54
N ASN A 185 -3.13 25.00 -5.63
CA ASN A 185 -3.90 23.77 -5.51
C ASN A 185 -3.19 22.70 -6.32
N SER A 186 -2.06 22.23 -5.77
CA SER A 186 -1.44 20.98 -6.20
C SER A 186 -2.43 19.83 -6.03
N LEU A 187 -2.29 18.75 -6.81
CA LEU A 187 -3.17 17.59 -6.68
C LEU A 187 -3.16 17.04 -5.25
N LEU A 188 -1.99 16.99 -4.59
CA LEU A 188 -1.88 16.49 -3.22
C LEU A 188 -2.60 17.38 -2.20
N GLU A 189 -2.57 18.71 -2.39
CA GLU A 189 -3.31 19.63 -1.52
C GLU A 189 -4.82 19.49 -1.72
N MET A 190 -5.29 19.48 -2.98
CA MET A 190 -6.72 19.26 -3.29
C MET A 190 -7.20 17.93 -2.73
N LEU A 191 -6.38 16.88 -2.83
CA LEU A 191 -6.73 15.55 -2.36
C LEU A 191 -6.95 15.53 -0.85
N VAL A 192 -6.08 16.18 -0.07
CA VAL A 192 -6.25 16.22 1.40
C VAL A 192 -7.35 17.15 1.86
N GLU A 193 -7.55 18.29 1.20
CA GLU A 193 -8.72 19.15 1.48
C GLU A 193 -10.02 18.35 1.32
N GLN A 194 -10.14 17.57 0.24
CA GLN A 194 -11.32 16.73 0.02
C GLN A 194 -11.44 15.57 1.00
N LEU A 195 -10.33 14.90 1.36
CA LEU A 195 -10.35 13.82 2.35
C LEU A 195 -10.69 14.33 3.77
N GLU A 196 -10.35 15.57 4.11
CA GLU A 196 -10.73 16.21 5.37
C GLU A 196 -12.24 16.54 5.41
N GLU A 197 -12.81 17.02 4.30
CA GLU A 197 -14.25 17.30 4.17
C GLU A 197 -15.09 16.01 4.13
N ALA A 198 -14.55 14.95 3.52
CA ALA A 198 -15.20 13.66 3.34
C ALA A 198 -15.19 12.77 4.61
N LYS A 199 -14.83 13.27 5.80
CA LYS A 199 -14.73 12.46 7.03
C LYS A 199 -15.97 11.63 7.37
N ASN A 200 -17.15 12.08 6.96
CA ASN A 200 -18.41 11.37 7.18
C ASN A 200 -18.76 10.35 6.08
N SER A 201 -18.00 10.30 4.98
CA SER A 201 -18.21 9.41 3.83
C SER A 201 -17.13 8.35 3.64
N ILE A 202 -16.04 8.34 4.43
CA ILE A 202 -14.87 7.40 4.39
C ILE A 202 -15.25 5.90 4.40
N CYS A 203 -16.51 5.61 4.71
CA CYS A 203 -17.11 4.31 4.92
C CYS A 203 -17.02 3.28 3.79
N SER A 204 -16.96 3.70 2.52
CA SER A 204 -16.81 2.72 1.42
C SER A 204 -15.35 2.35 1.15
N THR A 205 -14.39 3.06 1.75
CA THR A 205 -12.95 2.78 1.56
C THR A 205 -12.42 1.93 2.71
N LYS A 206 -11.80 0.80 2.39
CA LYS A 206 -11.11 -0.05 3.40
C LYS A 206 -9.73 0.51 3.80
N GLN A 207 -9.50 1.81 3.60
CA GLN A 207 -8.20 2.46 3.72
C GLN A 207 -8.35 3.83 4.40
N SER A 208 -7.38 4.22 5.22
CA SER A 208 -7.36 5.59 5.76
C SER A 208 -6.90 6.60 4.70
N PRO A 209 -7.29 7.88 4.81
CA PRO A 209 -6.75 8.96 3.97
C PRO A 209 -5.23 8.93 3.87
N GLN A 210 -4.54 8.70 4.99
CA GLN A 210 -3.09 8.60 5.00
C GLN A 210 -2.57 7.43 4.14
N GLN A 211 -3.21 6.25 4.21
CA GLN A 211 -2.85 5.10 3.39
C GLN A 211 -3.04 5.38 1.89
N MET A 212 -4.09 6.10 1.50
CA MET A 212 -4.31 6.51 0.12
C MET A 212 -3.19 7.43 -0.38
N MET A 213 -2.79 8.41 0.45
CA MET A 213 -1.67 9.30 0.13
C MET A 213 -0.35 8.54 -0.05
N TYR A 214 -0.07 7.56 0.82
CA TYR A 214 1.11 6.70 0.71
C TYR A 214 1.12 5.89 -0.59
N GLN A 215 -0.01 5.28 -0.94
CA GLN A 215 -0.13 4.47 -2.15
C GLN A 215 0.06 5.32 -3.40
N LEU A 216 -0.52 6.53 -3.43
CA LEU A 216 -0.30 7.48 -4.51
C LEU A 216 1.18 7.84 -4.65
N TYR A 217 1.86 8.15 -3.55
CA TYR A 217 3.30 8.44 -3.57
C TYR A 217 4.14 7.29 -4.13
N ASN A 218 3.80 6.06 -3.79
CA ASN A 218 4.52 4.90 -4.29
C ASN A 218 4.39 4.75 -5.81
N VAL A 219 3.18 4.92 -6.36
CA VAL A 219 2.95 4.86 -7.81
C VAL A 219 3.67 6.01 -8.53
N LEU A 220 3.66 7.21 -7.96
CA LEU A 220 4.40 8.36 -8.49
C LEU A 220 5.91 8.12 -8.49
N SER A 221 6.45 7.59 -7.40
CA SER A 221 7.89 7.30 -7.24
C SER A 221 8.35 6.22 -8.21
N LEU A 222 7.55 5.16 -8.41
CA LEU A 222 7.84 4.14 -9.41
C LEU A 222 7.80 4.71 -10.84
N THR A 223 6.84 5.58 -11.15
CA THR A 223 6.75 6.24 -12.46
C THR A 223 7.97 7.11 -12.73
N GLU A 224 8.38 7.92 -11.74
CA GLU A 224 9.58 8.76 -11.80
C GLU A 224 10.84 7.89 -11.99
N LEU A 225 10.95 6.78 -11.25
CA LEU A 225 12.07 5.83 -11.36
C LEU A 225 12.15 5.16 -12.74
N LYS A 226 11.00 4.75 -13.32
CA LYS A 226 10.94 4.23 -14.70
C LYS A 226 11.47 5.25 -15.69
N GLY A 227 10.98 6.49 -15.61
CA GLY A 227 11.39 7.55 -16.51
C GLY A 227 12.88 7.87 -16.40
N TYR A 228 13.38 8.00 -15.17
CA TYR A 228 14.81 8.16 -14.90
C TYR A 228 15.64 7.01 -15.51
N ALA A 229 15.28 5.75 -15.25
CA ALA A 229 15.99 4.60 -15.77
C ALA A 229 16.01 4.58 -17.30
N MET A 230 14.86 4.80 -17.96
CA MET A 230 14.76 4.87 -19.42
C MET A 230 15.72 5.90 -20.02
N MET A 231 15.77 7.11 -19.47
CA MET A 231 16.64 8.17 -19.98
C MET A 231 18.12 7.85 -19.78
N GLN A 232 18.51 7.36 -18.60
CA GLN A 232 19.90 6.99 -18.30
C GLN A 232 20.40 5.91 -19.26
N PHE A 233 19.63 4.84 -19.44
CA PHE A 233 19.99 3.77 -20.36
C PHE A 233 19.98 4.21 -21.82
N SER A 234 19.07 5.10 -22.21
CA SER A 234 19.05 5.66 -23.57
C SER A 234 20.32 6.45 -23.88
N TRP A 235 20.79 7.31 -22.96
CA TRP A 235 22.07 7.99 -23.13
C TRP A 235 23.27 7.04 -23.14
N MET A 236 23.26 5.98 -22.34
CA MET A 236 24.30 4.93 -22.39
C MET A 236 24.34 4.24 -23.76
N LEU A 237 23.17 3.92 -24.33
CA LEU A 237 23.07 3.32 -25.67
C LEU A 237 23.57 4.28 -26.74
N LEU A 238 23.10 5.53 -26.75
CA LEU A 238 23.54 6.55 -27.71
C LEU A 238 25.04 6.82 -27.63
N LYS A 239 25.61 6.84 -26.41
CA LYS A 239 27.06 6.94 -26.22
C LYS A 239 27.80 5.74 -26.78
N THR A 240 27.28 4.54 -26.52
CA THR A 240 27.85 3.29 -27.06
C THR A 240 27.80 3.28 -28.59
N TYR A 241 26.75 3.83 -29.20
CA TYR A 241 26.63 3.97 -30.65
C TYR A 241 27.42 5.14 -31.25
N GLY A 242 28.24 5.84 -30.46
CA GLY A 242 29.09 6.93 -30.93
C GLY A 242 28.33 8.22 -31.27
N LYS A 243 27.11 8.42 -30.75
CA LYS A 243 26.27 9.60 -31.04
C LYS A 243 26.61 10.83 -30.18
N GLY A 244 27.45 10.67 -29.15
CA GLY A 244 27.82 11.76 -28.25
C GLY A 244 28.28 11.26 -26.86
N ASN A 245 28.69 12.19 -26.00
CA ASN A 245 29.19 11.85 -24.66
C ASN A 245 28.06 11.67 -23.63
N PHE A 246 26.99 12.47 -23.69
CA PHE A 246 25.79 12.42 -22.85
C PHE A 246 25.97 12.38 -21.31
N SER A 247 27.20 12.39 -20.79
CA SER A 247 27.49 12.32 -19.35
C SER A 247 26.94 13.53 -18.60
N LYS A 248 26.92 14.72 -19.23
CA LYS A 248 26.42 15.93 -18.57
C LYS A 248 24.90 15.93 -18.48
N GLU A 249 24.23 15.49 -19.54
CA GLU A 249 22.80 15.30 -19.63
C GLU A 249 22.33 14.27 -18.58
N ALA A 250 23.06 13.16 -18.47
CA ALA A 250 22.84 12.14 -17.46
C ALA A 250 22.99 12.67 -16.02
N GLU A 251 24.01 13.50 -15.76
CA GLU A 251 24.24 14.13 -14.46
C GLU A 251 23.12 15.14 -14.12
N ILE A 252 22.75 16.02 -15.06
CA ILE A 252 21.67 16.98 -14.89
C ILE A 252 20.37 16.25 -14.56
N MET A 253 20.06 15.17 -15.29
CA MET A 253 18.86 14.38 -15.05
C MET A 253 18.85 13.69 -13.69
N LYS A 254 20.00 13.19 -13.22
CA LYS A 254 20.13 12.63 -11.87
C LYS A 254 19.81 13.68 -10.80
N ASN A 255 20.31 14.91 -10.98
CA ASN A 255 20.03 16.00 -10.05
C ASN A 255 18.55 16.38 -10.05
N GLN A 256 17.94 16.48 -11.24
CA GLN A 256 16.50 16.75 -11.38
C GLN A 256 15.63 15.65 -10.75
N PHE A 257 15.98 14.38 -10.95
CA PHE A 257 15.31 13.25 -10.31
C PHE A 257 15.34 13.37 -8.78
N ASN A 258 16.52 13.63 -8.20
CA ASN A 258 16.68 13.82 -6.76
C ASN A 258 15.86 15.02 -6.25
N GLU A 259 15.91 16.14 -6.96
CA GLU A 259 15.19 17.36 -6.60
C GLU A 259 13.67 17.15 -6.61
N ARG A 260 13.12 16.55 -7.69
CA ARG A 260 11.68 16.26 -7.79
C ARG A 260 11.25 15.27 -6.71
N THR A 261 12.03 14.20 -6.49
CA THR A 261 11.75 13.20 -5.47
C THR A 261 11.72 13.82 -4.07
N ASN A 262 12.71 14.63 -3.72
CA ASN A 262 12.77 15.31 -2.42
C ASN A 262 11.58 16.27 -2.24
N LYS A 263 11.28 17.10 -3.24
CA LYS A 263 10.14 18.04 -3.18
C LYS A 263 8.81 17.32 -3.00
N THR A 264 8.58 16.26 -3.77
CA THR A 264 7.34 15.47 -3.66
C THR A 264 7.26 14.75 -2.32
N GLN A 265 8.37 14.20 -1.80
CA GLN A 265 8.41 13.58 -0.48
C GLN A 265 8.15 14.59 0.66
N GLU A 266 8.73 15.78 0.60
CA GLU A 266 8.49 16.85 1.57
C GLU A 266 7.04 17.32 1.56
N LEU A 267 6.46 17.51 0.36
CA LEU A 267 5.06 17.87 0.22
C LEU A 267 4.15 16.77 0.78
N LEU A 268 4.41 15.52 0.44
CA LEU A 268 3.67 14.39 0.96
C LEU A 268 3.74 14.34 2.49
N LYS A 269 4.93 14.52 3.09
CA LYS A 269 5.08 14.53 4.55
C LYS A 269 4.18 15.58 5.20
N ARG A 270 4.19 16.83 4.70
CA ARG A 270 3.33 17.91 5.20
C ARG A 270 1.84 17.60 5.04
N VAL A 271 1.48 16.97 3.93
CA VAL A 271 0.09 16.63 3.61
C VAL A 271 -0.40 15.44 4.47
N MET A 272 0.47 14.45 4.72
CA MET A 272 0.20 13.30 5.59
C MET A 272 0.15 13.62 7.08
N GLU A 273 0.80 14.70 7.53
CA GLU A 273 0.67 15.20 8.90
C GLU A 273 -0.75 15.73 9.18
N ARG A 274 -1.47 16.16 8.14
CA ARG A 274 -2.87 16.62 8.22
C ARG A 274 -3.89 15.52 7.98
N ALA A 275 -3.53 14.52 7.17
CA ALA A 275 -4.42 13.41 6.84
C ALA A 275 -4.74 12.51 8.04
N ASP A 276 -6.01 12.13 8.18
CA ASP A 276 -6.45 11.22 9.23
C ASP A 276 -5.87 9.81 9.02
N ARG A 277 -5.54 9.15 10.14
CA ARG A 277 -5.03 7.78 10.19
C ARG A 277 -6.14 6.77 10.48
N SER A 278 -7.30 7.23 10.93
CA SER A 278 -8.42 6.37 11.29
C SER A 278 -8.94 5.59 10.09
N VAL A 279 -9.22 4.31 10.32
CA VAL A 279 -9.92 3.43 9.38
C VAL A 279 -11.26 3.13 10.00
N TRP A 280 -12.34 3.53 9.33
CA TRP A 280 -13.70 3.28 9.81
C TRP A 280 -14.21 1.97 9.20
N ARG A 281 -14.51 0.97 10.04
CA ARG A 281 -15.42 -0.10 9.65
C ARG A 281 -16.81 0.48 9.76
N CYS A 282 -17.37 0.89 8.64
CA CYS A 282 -18.69 1.48 8.69
C CYS A 282 -19.74 0.39 8.84
N ASP A 283 -20.30 0.38 10.04
CA ASP A 283 -21.48 -0.36 10.37
C ASP A 283 -22.65 0.13 9.50
N PRO A 284 -23.58 -0.76 9.11
CA PRO A 284 -24.73 -0.39 8.31
C PRO A 284 -25.57 0.66 9.05
N ASN A 285 -26.06 1.67 8.33
CA ASN A 285 -26.90 2.74 8.92
C ASN A 285 -28.08 2.19 9.74
N HIS A 286 -28.58 1.01 9.37
CA HIS A 286 -29.63 0.29 10.08
C HIS A 286 -29.14 -1.11 10.42
N HIS A 287 -29.11 -1.39 11.72
CA HIS A 287 -28.79 -2.72 12.23
C HIS A 287 -30.06 -3.59 12.23
N VAL A 288 -29.94 -4.81 11.71
CA VAL A 288 -31.03 -5.79 11.60
C VAL A 288 -30.60 -7.04 12.37
N ALA A 289 -31.40 -7.42 13.36
CA ALA A 289 -31.12 -8.57 14.22
C ALA A 289 -31.12 -9.86 13.39
N GLY A 290 -30.07 -10.69 13.55
CA GLY A 290 -29.86 -11.92 12.80
C GLY A 290 -29.17 -11.76 11.44
N GLU A 291 -28.97 -10.52 10.96
CA GLU A 291 -28.19 -10.24 9.75
C GLU A 291 -26.90 -9.47 10.07
N THR A 292 -27.03 -8.33 10.75
CA THR A 292 -25.91 -7.42 11.01
C THR A 292 -25.49 -7.37 12.47
N TYR A 293 -26.32 -7.91 13.38
CA TYR A 293 -25.97 -8.14 14.78
C TYR A 293 -26.81 -9.27 15.38
N GLU A 294 -26.30 -9.90 16.44
CA GLU A 294 -27.10 -10.77 17.31
C GLU A 294 -27.02 -10.27 18.76
N GLU A 295 -28.14 -10.34 19.47
CA GLU A 295 -28.21 -9.99 20.89
C GLU A 295 -28.05 -11.22 21.76
N ILE A 296 -27.04 -11.22 22.63
CA ILE A 296 -26.91 -12.24 23.68
C ILE A 296 -27.82 -11.83 24.85
N THR A 297 -29.08 -12.25 24.82
CA THR A 297 -30.08 -11.86 25.82
C THR A 297 -29.91 -12.55 27.18
N ARG A 298 -29.14 -13.63 27.25
CA ARG A 298 -29.07 -14.55 28.41
C ARG A 298 -27.63 -14.97 28.74
N LEU A 299 -26.68 -14.05 28.62
CA LEU A 299 -25.26 -14.34 28.90
C LEU A 299 -25.02 -14.74 30.38
N LEU A 300 -25.71 -14.06 31.29
CA LEU A 300 -25.69 -14.37 32.72
C LEU A 300 -27.13 -14.67 33.17
N GLN A 301 -27.36 -15.89 33.64
CA GLN A 301 -28.65 -16.33 34.15
C GLN A 301 -28.49 -16.72 35.61
N GLY A 302 -29.28 -16.10 36.49
CA GLY A 302 -29.42 -16.54 37.87
C GLY A 302 -30.54 -17.57 37.97
N TYR A 303 -30.27 -18.71 38.58
CA TYR A 303 -31.27 -19.72 38.92
C TYR A 303 -31.49 -19.77 40.42
N ILE A 304 -32.74 -20.01 40.82
CA ILE A 304 -33.09 -20.33 42.20
C ILE A 304 -33.60 -21.76 42.19
N GLU A 305 -32.81 -22.66 42.74
CA GLU A 305 -33.18 -24.06 42.90
C GLU A 305 -33.33 -24.43 44.36
N ASN A 306 -34.25 -25.36 44.63
CA ASN A 306 -34.37 -25.96 45.94
C ASN A 306 -33.30 -27.05 46.07
N GLU A 307 -32.69 -27.21 47.24
CA GLU A 307 -31.61 -28.18 47.44
C GLU A 307 -32.02 -29.62 47.06
N VAL A 308 -33.27 -29.97 47.36
CA VAL A 308 -33.89 -31.26 46.99
C VAL A 308 -33.83 -31.53 45.48
N ASP A 309 -33.84 -30.48 44.66
CA ASP A 309 -33.83 -30.58 43.20
C ASP A 309 -32.39 -30.52 42.62
N LEU A 310 -31.37 -30.33 43.47
CA LEU A 310 -29.95 -30.24 43.08
C LEU A 310 -29.19 -31.56 43.22
N ASN A 311 -29.86 -32.65 43.59
CA ASN A 311 -29.28 -33.99 43.64
C ASN A 311 -30.27 -35.06 43.13
N ALA A 312 -29.74 -36.17 42.63
CA ALA A 312 -30.56 -37.27 42.10
C ALA A 312 -31.38 -38.00 43.18
N ASP A 313 -30.93 -37.94 44.44
CA ASP A 313 -31.55 -38.65 45.56
C ASP A 313 -32.78 -37.90 46.13
N GLY A 314 -33.00 -36.64 45.74
CA GLY A 314 -34.11 -35.84 46.24
C GLY A 314 -34.01 -35.48 47.72
N THR A 315 -32.79 -35.23 48.23
CA THR A 315 -32.52 -34.97 49.66
C THR A 315 -32.04 -33.54 49.93
N CYS A 316 -32.12 -33.10 51.19
CA CYS A 316 -31.68 -31.77 51.64
C CYS A 316 -30.85 -31.93 52.92
N MET A 317 -29.69 -32.57 52.75
CA MET A 317 -28.81 -32.96 53.86
C MET A 317 -27.39 -32.40 53.71
N GLU A 318 -27.08 -31.82 52.56
CA GLU A 318 -25.75 -31.32 52.25
C GLU A 318 -25.65 -29.82 52.52
N ASN A 319 -24.47 -29.25 52.34
CA ASN A 319 -24.25 -27.81 52.45
C ASN A 319 -23.93 -27.21 51.07
N CYS A 320 -23.87 -25.88 50.96
CA CYS A 320 -23.61 -25.20 49.70
C CYS A 320 -22.30 -25.62 49.01
N ALA A 321 -21.30 -26.13 49.75
CA ALA A 321 -20.04 -26.57 49.17
C ALA A 321 -20.21 -27.86 48.32
N ALA A 322 -21.25 -28.66 48.57
CA ALA A 322 -21.56 -29.84 47.78
C ALA A 322 -22.12 -29.51 46.38
N TYR A 323 -22.59 -28.26 46.16
CA TYR A 323 -23.33 -27.87 44.96
C TYR A 323 -22.60 -26.84 44.07
N GLN A 324 -21.27 -26.80 44.09
CA GLN A 324 -20.46 -25.89 43.24
C GLN A 324 -20.61 -26.15 41.73
N TYR A 325 -21.04 -27.36 41.35
CA TYR A 325 -21.26 -27.73 39.96
C TYR A 325 -22.31 -28.83 39.88
N THR A 326 -23.57 -28.45 39.76
CA THR A 326 -24.70 -29.39 39.80
C THR A 326 -25.68 -29.15 38.66
N GLU A 327 -26.66 -30.04 38.49
CA GLU A 327 -27.73 -29.97 37.51
C GLU A 327 -29.08 -29.98 38.23
N SER A 328 -30.10 -29.41 37.60
CA SER A 328 -31.47 -29.46 38.10
C SER A 328 -32.07 -30.83 37.76
N HIS A 329 -32.34 -31.66 38.78
CA HIS A 329 -32.83 -33.03 38.63
C HIS A 329 -34.37 -33.13 38.69
N GLY A 330 -35.06 -32.07 39.10
CA GLY A 330 -36.50 -32.13 39.32
C GLY A 330 -37.13 -30.80 39.69
N CYS A 331 -38.40 -30.87 40.08
CA CYS A 331 -39.07 -29.76 40.74
C CYS A 331 -39.97 -30.34 41.83
N PHE A 332 -39.46 -30.36 43.05
CA PHE A 332 -40.10 -31.00 44.18
C PHE A 332 -41.44 -30.34 44.47
N LYS A 333 -42.51 -31.15 44.42
CA LYS A 333 -43.92 -30.71 44.55
C LYS A 333 -44.42 -29.79 43.41
N GLY A 334 -43.76 -29.88 42.24
CA GLY A 334 -44.28 -29.73 40.87
C GLY A 334 -45.12 -28.52 40.48
N GLU A 335 -46.29 -28.30 41.09
CA GLU A 335 -47.33 -27.46 40.50
C GLU A 335 -47.48 -26.08 41.15
N LYS A 336 -46.93 -25.88 42.35
CA LYS A 336 -47.10 -24.63 43.13
C LYS A 336 -45.79 -23.94 43.56
N LYS A 337 -44.64 -24.40 43.07
CA LYS A 337 -43.32 -23.90 43.47
C LYS A 337 -42.65 -23.06 42.39
N PHE A 338 -41.60 -22.33 42.77
CA PHE A 338 -40.91 -21.41 41.88
C PHE A 338 -40.23 -22.14 40.70
N CYS A 339 -39.71 -23.34 40.94
CA CYS A 339 -39.05 -24.18 39.93
C CYS A 339 -39.91 -24.53 38.70
N SER A 340 -41.24 -24.52 38.81
CA SER A 340 -42.13 -24.78 37.67
C SER A 340 -42.52 -23.52 36.89
N ARG A 341 -42.20 -22.34 37.42
CA ARG A 341 -42.44 -21.04 36.77
C ARG A 341 -41.18 -20.49 36.11
N GLN A 342 -40.00 -20.90 36.56
CA GLN A 342 -38.76 -20.61 35.86
C GLN A 342 -38.63 -21.51 34.63
N GLU A 343 -37.99 -21.01 33.58
CA GLU A 343 -37.55 -21.88 32.49
C GLU A 343 -36.56 -22.92 33.05
N LYS A 344 -36.33 -24.02 32.34
CA LYS A 344 -35.39 -25.06 32.80
C LYS A 344 -33.98 -24.77 32.31
N CYS A 345 -33.01 -24.87 33.22
CA CYS A 345 -31.60 -24.85 32.84
C CYS A 345 -31.22 -26.27 32.43
N ASN A 346 -30.90 -26.46 31.14
CA ASN A 346 -30.37 -27.73 30.65
C ASN A 346 -28.83 -27.81 30.82
N GLY A 347 -28.21 -26.73 31.29
CA GLY A 347 -26.80 -26.67 31.60
C GLY A 347 -26.54 -26.87 33.09
N LYS A 348 -25.27 -26.80 33.46
CA LYS A 348 -24.83 -26.92 34.84
C LYS A 348 -24.95 -25.59 35.57
N LEU A 349 -25.40 -25.66 36.82
CA LEU A 349 -25.48 -24.55 37.76
C LEU A 349 -24.15 -24.43 38.49
N LEU A 350 -23.64 -23.19 38.56
CA LEU A 350 -22.35 -22.81 39.12
C LEU A 350 -22.52 -22.12 40.47
#